data_AF-A0A9N9HAH2-F1
#
_entry.id   AF-A0A9N9HAH2-F1
#
_cell.length_a   1.000
_cell.length_b   1.000
_cell.length_c   1.000
_cell.angle_alpha   90.00
_cell.angle_beta   90.00
_cell.angle_gamma   90.00
#
_symmetry.space_group_name_H-M   'P 1'
#
loop_
_entity.id
_entity.type
_entity.pdbx_description
1 polymer ?
#
loop_
_entity_poly.entity_id
_entity_poly.type
_entity_poly.pdbx_seq_one_letter_code
_entity_poly.pdbx_strand_id
1 'polypeptide(L)'
;KLTIGKKGHNFREFFYLAEPTTKKANKKAVCLSCIRKHTLPLALTNPECFVSNKAKLCQNHLRKCQNFEAEYSIDEVLEIRARSVSEDTKKKTVVTNIDSESEDKISAPTSTTSKISKSHTSISTPKIK
;
A
#
# COMPACT_ATOMS: atom_id res chain seq x y z
N LYS A 1 -16.25 -17.14 22.24
CA LYS A 1 -17.30 -16.17 21.84
C LYS A 1 -16.83 -15.42 20.60
N LEU A 2 -17.27 -15.82 19.40
CA LEU A 2 -17.09 -15.03 18.18
C LEU A 2 -18.12 -13.91 18.23
N THR A 3 -17.71 -12.72 18.65
CA THR A 3 -18.57 -11.54 18.53
C THR A 3 -18.70 -11.25 17.04
N ILE A 4 -19.91 -11.39 16.49
CA ILE A 4 -20.28 -10.84 15.18
C ILE A 4 -20.30 -9.31 15.35
N GLY A 5 -19.09 -8.74 15.42
CA GLY A 5 -18.86 -7.32 15.38
C GLY A 5 -19.07 -6.83 13.95
N LYS A 6 -19.52 -5.57 13.82
CA LYS A 6 -19.64 -4.78 12.58
C LYS A 6 -18.78 -5.34 11.45
N LYS A 7 -19.41 -5.63 10.30
CA LYS A 7 -18.75 -6.13 9.08
C LYS A 7 -17.47 -5.32 8.85
N GLY A 8 -16.31 -6.00 8.93
CA GLY A 8 -15.01 -5.36 8.73
C GLY A 8 -14.90 -4.76 7.32
N HIS A 9 -13.90 -3.91 7.09
CA HIS A 9 -13.67 -3.37 5.74
C HIS A 9 -13.31 -4.48 4.73
N ASN A 10 -13.55 -4.22 3.45
CA ASN A 10 -13.38 -5.18 2.34
C ASN A 10 -11.97 -5.78 2.21
N PHE A 11 -10.95 -5.15 2.79
CA PHE A 11 -9.57 -5.65 2.80
C PHE A 11 -9.25 -6.58 3.96
N ARG A 12 -10.18 -6.77 4.90
CA ARG A 12 -9.88 -7.44 6.18
C ARG A 12 -9.43 -8.88 5.99
N GLU A 13 -9.92 -9.57 4.97
CA GLU A 13 -9.54 -10.96 4.70
C GLU A 13 -8.04 -11.13 4.40
N PHE A 14 -7.35 -10.07 3.97
CA PHE A 14 -5.90 -10.11 3.69
C PHE A 14 -5.03 -9.82 4.92
N PHE A 15 -5.64 -9.61 6.09
CA PHE A 15 -4.94 -9.23 7.31
C PHE A 15 -5.34 -10.07 8.53
N TYR A 16 -4.33 -10.52 9.26
CA TYR A 16 -4.46 -10.98 10.63
C TYR A 16 -4.55 -9.78 11.57
N LEU A 17 -5.48 -9.77 12.53
CA LEU A 17 -5.44 -8.76 13.59
C LEU A 17 -4.71 -9.26 14.81
N ALA A 18 -3.63 -8.58 15.13
CA ALA A 18 -2.95 -8.74 16.39
C ALA A 18 -3.81 -8.19 17.53
N GLU A 19 -3.79 -8.90 18.65
CA GLU A 19 -4.32 -8.36 19.89
C GLU A 19 -3.49 -7.12 20.31
N PRO A 20 -4.15 -6.03 20.71
CA PRO A 20 -3.44 -4.85 21.14
C PRO A 20 -2.75 -5.12 22.47
N THR A 21 -1.50 -4.65 22.63
CA THR A 21 -0.72 -4.80 23.86
C THR A 21 -1.30 -4.02 25.03
N THR A 22 -2.14 -3.02 24.75
CA THR A 22 -2.86 -2.21 25.76
C THR A 22 -4.31 -2.01 25.34
N LYS A 23 -5.22 -1.87 26.31
CA LYS A 23 -6.67 -1.73 26.05
C LYS A 23 -7.04 -0.50 25.20
N LYS A 24 -6.17 0.51 25.13
CA LYS A 24 -6.41 1.77 24.41
C LYS A 24 -5.76 1.81 23.01
N ALA A 25 -4.94 0.83 22.65
CA ALA A 25 -4.25 0.83 21.37
C ALA A 25 -5.17 0.36 20.23
N ASN A 26 -4.98 0.96 19.05
CA ASN A 26 -5.59 0.46 17.82
C ASN A 26 -5.06 -0.95 17.52
N LYS A 27 -5.94 -1.84 17.06
CA LYS A 27 -5.52 -3.18 16.62
C LYS A 27 -4.58 -3.06 15.41
N LYS A 28 -3.45 -3.75 15.47
CA LYS A 28 -2.54 -3.89 14.32
C LYS A 28 -3.12 -4.90 13.34
N ALA A 29 -3.12 -4.55 12.07
CA ALA A 29 -3.44 -5.41 10.95
C ALA A 29 -2.14 -5.85 10.29
N VAL A 30 -1.82 -7.14 10.38
CA VAL A 30 -0.61 -7.77 9.84
C VAL A 30 -0.95 -8.46 8.54
N CYS A 31 -0.20 -8.20 7.49
CA CYS A 31 -0.45 -8.78 6.16
C CYS A 31 -0.25 -10.30 6.16
N LEU A 32 -1.24 -11.04 5.65
CA LEU A 32 -1.17 -12.50 5.58
C LEU A 32 -0.05 -12.99 4.65
N SER A 33 0.20 -12.31 3.53
CA SER A 33 1.31 -12.65 2.63
C SER A 33 2.67 -12.48 3.31
N CYS A 34 2.83 -11.43 4.13
CA CYS A 34 4.02 -11.26 4.96
C CYS A 34 4.16 -12.36 6.02
N ILE A 35 3.06 -12.77 6.65
CA ILE A 35 3.06 -13.88 7.62
C ILE A 35 3.47 -15.19 6.95
N ARG A 36 2.96 -15.49 5.75
CA ARG A 36 3.32 -16.70 5.01
C ARG A 36 4.80 -16.69 4.59
N LYS A 37 5.34 -15.52 4.23
CA LYS A 37 6.76 -15.38 3.86
C LYS A 37 7.72 -15.49 5.06
N HIS A 38 7.33 -14.97 6.23
CA HIS A 38 8.27 -14.74 7.34
C HIS A 38 7.93 -15.41 8.67
N THR A 39 6.68 -15.83 8.91
CA THR A 39 6.01 -16.11 10.21
C THR A 39 5.41 -14.89 10.90
N LEU A 40 4.39 -15.13 11.75
CA LEU A 40 3.66 -14.09 12.48
C LEU A 40 4.53 -13.28 13.45
N PRO A 41 5.39 -13.88 14.30
CA PRO A 41 6.25 -13.10 15.20
C PRO A 41 7.17 -12.13 14.45
N LEU A 42 7.75 -12.56 13.32
CA LEU A 42 8.63 -11.73 12.52
C LEU A 42 7.87 -10.63 11.77
N ALA A 43 6.68 -10.94 11.24
CA ALA A 43 5.80 -9.94 10.62
C ALA A 43 5.27 -8.90 11.63
N LEU A 44 5.17 -9.24 12.92
CA LEU A 44 4.76 -8.30 13.98
C LEU A 44 5.85 -7.31 14.39
N THR A 45 7.12 -7.68 14.23
CA THR A 45 8.27 -6.83 14.56
C THR A 45 8.72 -5.99 13.36
N ASN A 46 8.43 -6.42 12.13
CA ASN A 46 8.75 -5.66 10.93
C ASN A 46 7.67 -4.58 10.63
N PRO A 47 7.98 -3.27 10.71
CA PRO A 47 7.02 -2.20 10.47
C PRO A 47 6.45 -2.20 9.04
N GLU A 48 7.17 -2.78 8.07
CA GLU A 48 6.70 -2.89 6.69
C GLU A 48 5.61 -3.95 6.51
N CYS A 49 5.41 -4.83 7.50
CA CYS A 49 4.49 -5.97 7.42
C CYS A 49 3.13 -5.71 8.08
N PHE A 50 2.96 -4.60 8.80
CA PHE A 50 1.72 -4.29 9.49
C PHE A 50 1.31 -2.82 9.37
N VAL A 51 0.02 -2.56 9.49
CA VAL A 51 -0.56 -1.22 9.54
C VAL A 51 -1.60 -1.13 10.66
N SER A 52 -2.10 0.07 10.94
CA SER A 52 -3.32 0.19 11.76
C SER A 52 -4.53 -0.36 11.00
N ASN A 53 -5.47 -1.01 11.70
CA ASN A 53 -6.70 -1.56 11.13
C ASN A 53 -7.68 -0.47 10.64
N LYS A 54 -7.31 0.20 9.54
CA LYS A 54 -8.11 1.18 8.79
C LYS A 54 -8.11 0.77 7.32
N ALA A 55 -9.26 0.87 6.66
CA ALA A 55 -9.44 0.40 5.29
C ALA A 55 -8.44 1.01 4.29
N LYS A 56 -8.24 2.34 4.33
CA LYS A 56 -7.28 3.04 3.47
C LYS A 56 -5.84 2.59 3.68
N LEU A 57 -5.45 2.35 4.94
CA LEU A 57 -4.09 1.89 5.27
C LEU A 57 -3.87 0.45 4.81
N CYS A 58 -4.87 -0.41 5.00
CA CYS A 58 -4.83 -1.80 4.52
C CYS A 58 -4.73 -1.86 3.00
N GLN A 59 -5.56 -1.08 2.27
CA GLN A 59 -5.47 -0.99 0.81
C GLN A 59 -4.11 -0.47 0.35
N ASN A 60 -3.59 0.60 0.96
CA ASN A 60 -2.30 1.16 0.59
C ASN A 60 -1.14 0.19 0.86
N HIS A 61 -1.22 -0.60 1.92
CA HIS A 61 -0.25 -1.67 2.17
C HIS A 61 -0.26 -2.70 1.03
N LEU A 62 -1.43 -3.22 0.64
CA LEU A 62 -1.54 -4.20 -0.46
C LEU A 62 -1.05 -3.65 -1.82
N ARG A 63 -1.10 -2.33 -2.04
CA ARG A 63 -0.53 -1.70 -3.25
C ARG A 63 0.99 -1.73 -3.31
N LYS A 64 1.67 -1.79 -2.17
CA LYS A 64 3.14 -1.68 -2.08
C LYS A 64 3.82 -2.96 -1.60
N CYS A 65 3.05 -3.89 -1.03
CA CYS A 65 3.56 -5.12 -0.46
C CYS A 65 4.05 -6.07 -1.55
N GLN A 66 5.36 -6.25 -1.63
CA GLN A 66 5.99 -7.17 -2.57
C GLN A 66 5.59 -8.63 -2.32
N ASN A 67 5.45 -9.03 -1.04
CA ASN A 67 5.02 -10.38 -0.69
C ASN A 67 3.59 -10.67 -1.16
N PHE A 68 2.71 -9.67 -1.13
CA PHE A 68 1.35 -9.78 -1.67
C PHE A 68 1.37 -9.90 -3.19
N GLU A 69 2.12 -9.03 -3.87
CA GLU A 69 2.24 -9.06 -5.33
C GLU A 69 2.86 -10.35 -5.87
N ALA A 70 3.74 -11.00 -5.09
CA ALA A 70 4.34 -12.28 -5.44
C ALA A 70 3.45 -13.51 -5.17
N GLU A 71 2.38 -13.35 -4.37
CA GLU A 71 1.53 -14.48 -3.96
C GLU A 71 0.30 -14.66 -4.85
N TYR A 72 -0.23 -13.58 -5.41
CA TYR A 72 -1.42 -13.59 -6.24
C TYR A 72 -1.06 -13.36 -7.71
N SER A 73 -1.91 -13.80 -8.62
CA SER A 73 -1.79 -13.45 -10.04
C SER A 73 -2.01 -11.95 -10.28
N ILE A 74 -1.55 -11.43 -11.41
CA ILE A 74 -1.70 -10.01 -11.77
C ILE A 74 -3.18 -9.60 -11.74
N ASP A 75 -4.07 -10.43 -12.28
CA ASP A 75 -5.51 -10.16 -12.33
C ASP A 75 -6.12 -10.08 -10.92
N GLU A 76 -5.80 -11.04 -10.04
CA GLU A 76 -6.23 -11.00 -8.64
C GLU A 76 -5.71 -9.77 -7.91
N VAL A 77 -4.44 -9.38 -8.14
CA VAL A 77 -3.84 -8.18 -7.56
C VAL A 77 -4.61 -6.93 -8.01
N LEU A 78 -4.96 -6.83 -9.30
CA LEU A 78 -5.75 -5.72 -9.84
C LEU A 78 -7.16 -5.68 -9.23
N GLU A 79 -7.86 -6.81 -9.18
CA GLU A 79 -9.19 -6.93 -8.60
C GLU A 79 -9.20 -6.52 -7.13
N ILE A 80 -8.27 -7.05 -6.34
CA ILE A 80 -8.16 -6.75 -4.90
C ILE A 80 -7.85 -5.27 -4.69
N ARG A 81 -6.93 -4.69 -5.49
CA ARG A 81 -6.56 -3.26 -5.39
C ARG A 81 -7.71 -2.33 -5.80
N ALA A 82 -8.57 -2.74 -6.73
CA ALA A 82 -9.72 -1.98 -7.23
C ALA A 82 -10.91 -1.93 -6.27
N ARG A 83 -10.95 -2.79 -5.24
CA ARG A 83 -12.02 -2.79 -4.23
C ARG A 83 -12.21 -1.39 -3.62
N SER A 84 -13.47 -0.98 -3.47
CA SER A 84 -13.80 0.31 -2.88
C SER A 84 -13.58 0.32 -1.37
N VAL A 85 -13.16 1.47 -0.86
CA VAL A 85 -13.10 1.76 0.58
C VAL A 85 -14.42 2.44 0.97
N SER A 86 -15.14 1.88 1.93
CA SER A 86 -16.47 2.38 2.33
C SER A 86 -16.48 3.84 2.80
N GLU A 87 -15.33 4.40 3.21
CA GLU A 87 -15.20 5.83 3.56
C GLU A 87 -15.35 6.79 2.37
N ASP A 88 -15.26 6.31 1.12
CA ASP A 88 -15.34 7.16 -0.08
C ASP A 88 -16.78 7.47 -0.54
N THR A 89 -17.80 7.05 0.22
CA THR A 89 -19.20 7.44 -0.02
C THR A 89 -19.57 8.78 0.62
N LYS A 90 -18.73 9.81 0.45
CA LYS A 90 -19.23 11.19 0.48
C LYS A 90 -19.78 11.50 -0.90
N LYS A 91 -21.11 11.40 -1.05
CA LYS A 91 -21.97 11.88 -2.15
C LYS A 91 -21.19 12.45 -3.35
N LYS A 92 -20.90 11.64 -4.36
CA LYS A 92 -20.68 12.16 -5.72
C LYS A 92 -22.05 12.55 -6.27
N THR A 93 -22.37 13.84 -6.21
CA THR A 93 -23.43 14.42 -7.04
C THR A 93 -23.05 14.13 -8.49
N VAL A 94 -23.86 13.31 -9.15
CA VAL A 94 -23.81 13.10 -10.59
C VAL A 94 -24.27 14.42 -11.22
N VAL A 95 -23.34 15.16 -11.81
CA VAL A 95 -23.69 16.14 -12.85
C VAL A 95 -23.23 15.52 -14.15
N THR A 96 -24.16 14.82 -14.80
CA THR A 96 -24.14 14.55 -16.23
C THR A 96 -24.15 15.89 -16.95
N ASN A 97 -23.16 16.17 -17.78
CA ASN A 97 -23.33 16.96 -18.99
C ASN A 97 -22.48 16.32 -20.08
N ILE A 98 -23.19 15.67 -21.00
CA ILE A 98 -22.74 15.26 -22.33
C ILE A 98 -22.87 16.52 -23.20
N ASP A 99 -21.83 16.93 -23.93
CA ASP A 99 -21.86 17.09 -25.39
C ASP A 99 -20.58 17.76 -25.95
N SER A 100 -19.91 17.02 -26.84
CA SER A 100 -19.23 17.37 -28.11
C SER A 100 -18.21 18.52 -28.25
N GLU A 101 -16.98 18.07 -28.57
CA GLU A 101 -16.19 18.35 -29.79
C GLU A 101 -15.66 19.77 -30.10
N SER A 102 -14.32 19.93 -30.10
CA SER A 102 -13.51 20.23 -31.31
C SER A 102 -12.02 20.53 -30.97
N GLU A 103 -11.13 19.79 -31.64
CA GLU A 103 -9.75 20.03 -32.19
C GLU A 103 -9.03 21.37 -31.88
N ASP A 104 -7.70 21.55 -31.84
CA ASP A 104 -6.49 20.84 -32.28
C ASP A 104 -5.23 21.57 -31.68
N LYS A 105 -4.03 21.08 -32.00
CA LYS A 105 -2.69 21.74 -31.97
C LYS A 105 -1.67 21.31 -30.89
N ILE A 106 -1.05 20.16 -31.15
CA ILE A 106 0.38 19.95 -31.49
C ILE A 106 1.43 20.75 -30.68
N SER A 107 2.30 20.02 -29.95
CA SER A 107 3.77 20.03 -30.19
C SER A 107 4.53 19.10 -29.23
N ALA A 108 5.12 18.05 -29.81
CA ALA A 108 6.41 17.47 -29.40
C ALA A 108 7.41 17.81 -30.54
N PRO A 109 8.76 17.76 -30.41
CA PRO A 109 9.50 16.82 -29.54
C PRO A 109 10.90 17.26 -28.99
N THR A 110 11.47 16.42 -28.13
CA THR A 110 12.92 16.09 -27.91
C THR A 110 13.96 17.08 -27.33
N SER A 111 14.80 16.50 -26.45
CA SER A 111 16.27 16.65 -26.33
C SER A 111 16.89 17.46 -25.17
N THR A 112 17.39 16.71 -24.18
CA THR A 112 18.76 16.70 -23.62
C THR A 112 19.50 18.02 -23.34
N THR A 113 19.92 18.26 -22.09
CA THR A 113 21.31 18.61 -21.75
C THR A 113 21.62 18.47 -20.24
N SER A 114 22.81 17.95 -20.01
CA SER A 114 23.44 17.56 -18.75
C SER A 114 23.71 18.69 -17.76
N LYS A 115 23.70 18.38 -16.45
CA LYS A 115 24.64 18.99 -15.49
C LYS A 115 25.22 17.93 -14.55
N ILE A 116 26.46 17.55 -14.85
CA ILE A 116 27.40 16.93 -13.91
C ILE A 116 27.62 17.89 -12.73
N SER A 117 27.62 17.39 -11.51
CA SER A 117 28.27 18.04 -10.37
C SER A 117 29.00 16.98 -9.56
N LYS A 118 30.33 17.12 -9.55
CA LYS A 118 31.30 16.33 -8.80
C LYS A 118 31.32 16.80 -7.35
N SER A 119 31.38 15.88 -6.38
CA SER A 119 32.11 16.13 -5.12
C SER A 119 32.31 14.87 -4.26
N HIS A 120 33.56 14.41 -4.29
CA HIS A 120 34.39 13.87 -3.20
C HIS A 120 33.96 12.60 -2.44
N THR A 121 34.54 11.49 -2.89
CA THR A 121 34.76 10.25 -2.13
C THR A 121 35.98 10.40 -1.23
N SER A 122 35.84 10.12 0.06
CA SER A 122 36.96 9.82 0.97
C SER A 122 36.70 8.45 1.61
N ILE A 123 37.39 7.42 1.10
CA ILE A 123 37.47 6.08 1.68
C ILE A 123 38.58 6.14 2.73
N SER A 124 38.25 5.86 3.99
CA SER A 124 39.22 5.68 5.07
C SER A 124 39.32 4.19 5.39
N THR A 125 40.48 3.59 5.10
CA THR A 125 40.83 2.21 5.43
C THR A 125 41.29 2.09 6.89
N PRO A 126 40.83 1.11 7.68
CA PRO A 126 41.42 0.81 8.98
C PRO A 126 42.68 -0.07 8.85
N LYS A 127 43.72 0.29 9.61
CA LYS A 127 45.02 -0.39 9.70
C LYS A 127 44.95 -1.44 10.81
N ILE A 128 45.25 -2.68 10.46
CA ILE A 128 45.35 -3.85 11.35
C ILE A 128 46.57 -3.68 12.26
N LYS A 129 46.42 -4.03 13.54
CA LYS A 129 47.51 -4.24 14.50
C LYS A 129 47.27 -5.56 15.22
#